data_AF-A0A293MES0-F1
#
_entry.id   AF-A0A293MES0-F1
#
_cell.length_a   1.000
_cell.length_b   1.000
_cell.length_c   1.000
_cell.angle_alpha   90.00
_cell.angle_beta   90.00
_cell.angle_gamma   90.00
#
_symmetry.space_group_name_H-M   'P 1'
#
loop_
_entity.id
_entity.type
_entity.pdbx_description
1 polymer ?
#
loop_
_entity_poly.entity_id
_entity_poly.type
_entity_poly.pdbx_seq_one_letter_code
_entity_poly.pdbx_strand_id
1 'polypeptide(L)'
;MLFLSYFKTGVKYLEGGSESGLTAVDMSVHKRLLQVKGKRNVRVRQVPLSASSMNRGDCFILDARDTIFIYQGHGSGRIERVKAIQVASDADGDLKVERVGAKPLAQDLLDPNDCFLLDGGVSGLFIWVGKGASPKERKEAMLLGQKYLQYRGYPAWSKVTRVIGGAEPPMFKPSTSVTCTVRNAAFWPRA
;
A
#
# COMPACT_ATOMS: atom_id res chain seq x y z
N MET A 1 -24.52 -32.20 31.38
CA MET A 1 -24.80 -31.75 30.01
C MET A 1 -25.47 -30.37 30.04
N LEU A 2 -24.69 -29.27 30.13
CA LEU A 2 -25.24 -27.90 30.30
C LEU A 2 -25.13 -27.02 29.05
N PHE A 3 -24.28 -27.38 28.09
CA PHE A 3 -23.98 -26.55 26.91
C PHE A 3 -25.07 -26.57 25.83
N LEU A 4 -25.70 -27.73 25.62
CA LEU A 4 -26.71 -27.93 24.57
C LEU A 4 -28.08 -27.32 24.91
N SER A 5 -28.37 -27.00 26.18
CA SER A 5 -29.66 -26.41 26.59
C SER A 5 -29.80 -24.94 26.20
N TYR A 6 -28.69 -24.26 25.88
CA TYR A 6 -28.68 -22.86 25.45
C TYR A 6 -29.20 -22.68 24.02
N PHE A 7 -29.10 -23.71 23.17
CA PHE A 7 -29.49 -23.63 21.77
C PHE A 7 -30.80 -24.39 21.54
N LYS A 8 -31.92 -23.74 21.88
CA LYS A 8 -33.28 -24.32 21.78
C LYS A 8 -33.67 -24.79 20.36
N THR A 9 -32.99 -24.28 19.33
CA THR A 9 -33.18 -24.61 17.91
C THR A 9 -32.11 -25.53 17.32
N GLY A 10 -31.19 -26.06 18.15
CA GLY A 10 -30.08 -26.90 17.72
C GLY A 10 -28.86 -26.12 17.22
N VAL A 11 -27.72 -26.78 17.17
CA VAL A 11 -26.45 -26.21 16.69
C VAL A 11 -26.16 -26.80 15.31
N LYS A 12 -25.97 -25.94 14.30
CA LYS A 12 -25.64 -26.37 12.94
C LYS A 12 -24.14 -26.23 12.72
N TYR A 13 -23.48 -27.35 12.44
CA TYR A 13 -22.08 -27.37 12.05
C TYR A 13 -21.98 -26.95 10.59
N LEU A 14 -21.22 -25.88 10.34
CA LEU A 14 -20.80 -25.50 8.99
C LEU A 14 -19.37 -25.99 8.82
N GLU A 15 -19.07 -26.62 7.69
CA GLU A 15 -17.70 -27.01 7.37
C GLU A 15 -16.87 -25.75 7.14
N GLY A 16 -16.02 -25.42 8.13
CA GLY A 16 -15.17 -24.23 8.13
C GLY A 16 -14.37 -24.10 9.43
N GLY A 17 -13.14 -24.64 9.42
CA GLY A 17 -12.13 -24.44 10.46
C GLY A 17 -11.26 -23.20 10.18
N SER A 18 -10.34 -22.90 11.09
CA SER A 18 -9.58 -21.64 11.26
C SER A 18 -8.65 -21.17 10.10
N GLU A 19 -8.97 -21.47 8.85
CA GLU A 19 -8.34 -20.84 7.68
C GLU A 19 -9.23 -19.77 7.02
N SER A 20 -10.54 -19.73 7.34
CA SER A 20 -11.49 -18.77 6.75
C SER A 20 -11.93 -17.65 7.70
N GLY A 21 -11.08 -17.32 8.69
CA GLY A 21 -11.32 -16.22 9.66
C GLY A 21 -11.08 -14.82 9.11
N LEU A 22 -10.56 -14.70 7.89
CA LEU A 22 -10.53 -13.48 7.09
C LEU A 22 -11.01 -13.89 5.71
N THR A 23 -12.17 -13.36 5.33
CA THR A 23 -12.81 -13.52 4.03
C THR A 23 -11.78 -13.60 2.92
N ALA A 24 -11.90 -14.60 2.04
CA ALA A 24 -11.22 -14.63 0.76
C ALA A 24 -11.28 -13.21 0.17
N VAL A 25 -10.14 -12.53 0.16
CA VAL A 25 -10.04 -11.19 -0.41
C VAL A 25 -10.16 -11.42 -1.89
N ASP A 26 -11.37 -11.25 -2.40
CA ASP A 26 -11.59 -11.09 -3.82
C ASP A 26 -10.60 -10.04 -4.29
N MET A 27 -9.60 -10.49 -5.07
CA MET A 27 -8.58 -9.63 -5.70
C MET A 27 -9.19 -8.76 -6.81
N SER A 28 -10.51 -8.60 -6.84
CA SER A 28 -11.17 -7.52 -7.54
C SER A 28 -10.59 -6.19 -7.06
N VAL A 29 -9.97 -5.52 -8.02
CA VAL A 29 -9.36 -4.21 -7.93
C VAL A 29 -10.48 -3.19 -7.73
N HIS A 30 -10.99 -3.08 -6.50
CA HIS A 30 -12.15 -2.27 -6.21
C HIS A 30 -11.76 -0.78 -6.13
N LYS A 31 -11.90 -0.09 -7.26
CA LYS A 31 -11.96 1.38 -7.28
C LYS A 31 -13.06 1.83 -6.31
N ARG A 32 -12.77 2.80 -5.46
CA ARG A 32 -13.74 3.33 -4.49
C ARG A 32 -13.86 4.83 -4.60
N LEU A 33 -15.08 5.32 -4.43
CA LEU A 33 -15.38 6.74 -4.36
C LEU A 33 -15.72 7.09 -2.92
N LEU A 34 -15.03 8.08 -2.35
CA LEU A 34 -15.26 8.58 -1.01
C LEU A 34 -15.83 9.99 -1.10
N GLN A 35 -16.94 10.25 -0.41
CA GLN A 35 -17.53 11.56 -0.24
C GLN A 35 -17.04 12.18 1.06
N VAL A 36 -16.56 13.42 0.98
CA VAL A 36 -16.15 14.26 2.11
C VAL A 36 -17.19 15.35 2.30
N LYS A 37 -17.92 15.29 3.42
CA LYS A 37 -19.04 16.19 3.69
C LYS A 37 -19.06 16.64 5.15
N GLY A 38 -19.33 17.92 5.39
CA GLY A 38 -19.64 18.49 6.70
C GLY A 38 -19.14 19.91 6.89
N LYS A 39 -19.81 20.68 7.76
CA LYS A 39 -19.45 22.08 8.04
C LYS A 39 -18.63 22.24 9.33
N ARG A 40 -19.11 21.69 10.46
CA ARG A 40 -18.39 21.64 11.75
C ARG A 40 -17.74 20.28 12.01
N ASN A 41 -18.42 19.20 11.62
CA ASN A 41 -17.93 17.82 11.73
C ASN A 41 -17.84 17.21 10.34
N VAL A 42 -16.65 17.24 9.74
CA VAL A 42 -16.41 16.66 8.41
C VAL A 42 -16.27 15.14 8.53
N ARG A 43 -17.03 14.41 7.71
CA ARG A 43 -17.01 12.94 7.66
C ARG A 43 -16.67 12.47 6.25
N VAL A 44 -15.99 11.33 6.19
CA VAL A 44 -15.67 10.63 4.94
C VAL A 44 -16.53 9.38 4.86
N ARG A 45 -17.25 9.19 3.76
CA ARG A 45 -18.13 8.03 3.54
C ARG A 45 -17.89 7.44 2.15
N GLN A 46 -17.82 6.12 2.06
CA GLN A 46 -17.80 5.43 0.76
C GLN A 46 -19.17 5.53 0.08
N VAL A 47 -19.16 5.92 -1.19
CA VAL A 47 -20.34 6.03 -2.05
C VAL A 47 -20.16 5.17 -3.31
N PRO A 48 -21.25 4.82 -4.01
CA PRO A 48 -21.16 4.09 -5.28
C PRO A 48 -20.22 4.79 -6.27
N LEU A 49 -19.45 4.01 -7.01
CA LEU A 49 -18.52 4.50 -8.05
C LEU A 49 -19.29 4.95 -9.30
N SER A 50 -20.07 6.04 -9.18
CA SER A 50 -20.86 6.61 -10.26
C SER A 50 -20.82 8.13 -10.20
N ALA A 51 -20.78 8.78 -11.37
CA ALA A 51 -20.88 10.23 -11.48
C ALA A 51 -22.20 10.76 -10.88
N SER A 52 -23.26 9.96 -10.87
CA SER A 52 -24.53 10.32 -10.22
C SER A 52 -24.45 10.43 -8.70
N SER A 53 -23.42 9.83 -8.07
CA SER A 53 -23.16 9.98 -6.63
C SER A 53 -22.40 11.26 -6.30
N MET A 54 -21.86 11.97 -7.32
CA MET A 54 -21.11 13.20 -7.16
C MET A 54 -22.01 14.43 -7.21
N ASN A 55 -21.67 15.45 -6.43
CA ASN A 55 -22.38 16.71 -6.43
C ASN A 55 -21.40 17.89 -6.39
N ARG A 56 -21.86 19.11 -6.71
CA ARG A 56 -21.02 20.32 -6.73
C ARG A 56 -20.82 20.96 -5.36
N GLY A 57 -21.50 20.47 -4.32
CA GLY A 57 -21.46 21.05 -2.97
C GLY A 57 -20.45 20.39 -2.03
N ASP A 58 -19.95 19.20 -2.37
CA ASP A 58 -19.06 18.41 -1.51
C ASP A 58 -17.72 18.13 -2.23
N CYS A 59 -16.74 17.58 -1.49
CA CYS A 59 -15.51 17.05 -2.09
C CYS A 59 -15.60 15.53 -2.22
N PHE A 60 -14.98 15.00 -3.27
CA PHE A 60 -14.96 13.56 -3.54
C PHE A 60 -13.53 13.10 -3.79
N ILE A 61 -13.20 11.90 -3.32
CA ILE A 61 -11.90 11.27 -3.50
C ILE A 61 -12.14 9.96 -4.27
N LEU A 62 -11.60 9.88 -5.47
CA LEU A 62 -11.58 8.65 -6.26
C LEU A 62 -10.24 7.96 -6.03
N ASP A 63 -10.29 6.84 -5.35
CA ASP A 63 -9.14 5.96 -5.17
C ASP A 63 -9.13 4.94 -6.31
N ALA A 64 -8.27 5.21 -7.29
CA ALA A 64 -8.06 4.38 -8.46
C ALA A 64 -6.78 3.52 -8.35
N ARG A 65 -6.40 3.12 -7.11
CA ARG A 65 -5.22 2.32 -6.77
C ARG A 65 -3.89 3.04 -7.04
N ASP A 66 -3.62 3.33 -8.30
CA ASP A 66 -2.35 3.96 -8.73
C ASP A 66 -2.43 5.50 -8.70
N THR A 67 -3.65 6.03 -8.63
CA THR A 67 -3.85 7.48 -8.57
C THR A 67 -5.07 7.79 -7.74
N ILE A 68 -4.90 8.76 -6.83
CA ILE A 68 -5.99 9.34 -6.07
C ILE A 68 -6.37 10.65 -6.75
N PHE A 69 -7.63 10.75 -7.18
CA PHE A 69 -8.17 11.99 -7.74
C PHE A 69 -9.04 12.67 -6.70
N ILE A 70 -8.78 13.96 -6.45
CA ILE A 70 -9.63 14.80 -5.60
C ILE A 70 -10.48 15.67 -6.49
N TYR A 71 -11.80 15.50 -6.42
CA TYR A 71 -12.76 16.41 -7.01
C TYR A 71 -13.25 17.39 -5.96
N GLN A 72 -13.09 18.68 -6.23
CA GLN A 72 -13.55 19.76 -5.37
C GLN A 72 -14.80 20.38 -5.97
N GLY A 73 -15.94 20.18 -5.32
CA GLY A 73 -17.17 20.87 -5.68
C GLY A 73 -17.00 22.39 -5.58
N HIS A 74 -17.59 23.13 -6.52
CA HIS A 74 -17.57 24.60 -6.49
C HIS A 74 -18.14 25.17 -5.17
N GLY A 75 -19.18 24.53 -4.64
CA GLY A 75 -19.84 24.91 -3.38
C GLY A 75 -19.23 24.30 -2.12
N SER A 76 -18.10 23.58 -2.21
CA SER A 76 -17.52 22.94 -1.03
C SER A 76 -16.86 23.93 -0.08
N GLY A 77 -16.99 23.64 1.22
CA GLY A 77 -16.43 24.44 2.29
C GLY A 77 -14.92 24.28 2.42
N ARG A 78 -14.24 25.30 2.95
CA ARG A 78 -12.78 25.27 3.18
C ARG A 78 -12.34 24.06 4.01
N ILE A 79 -13.10 23.70 5.03
CA ILE A 79 -12.78 22.58 5.94
C ILE A 79 -12.92 21.23 5.21
N GLU A 80 -13.90 21.08 4.32
CA GLU A 80 -14.08 19.87 3.51
C GLU A 80 -12.92 19.67 2.54
N ARG A 81 -12.45 20.76 1.90
CA ARG A 81 -11.28 20.73 1.01
C ARG A 81 -10.01 20.31 1.76
N VAL A 82 -9.74 20.91 2.91
CA VAL A 82 -8.58 20.56 3.74
C VAL A 82 -8.65 19.10 4.18
N LYS A 83 -9.84 18.64 4.61
CA LYS A 83 -10.01 17.25 5.02
C LYS A 83 -9.85 16.28 3.84
N ALA A 84 -10.32 16.64 2.65
CA ALA A 84 -10.16 15.82 1.46
C ALA A 84 -8.67 15.66 1.08
N ILE A 85 -7.89 16.73 1.17
CA ILE A 85 -6.44 16.70 0.94
C ILE A 85 -5.75 15.82 2.00
N GLN A 86 -6.09 16.00 3.27
CA GLN A 86 -5.54 15.17 4.35
C GLN A 86 -5.85 13.69 4.12
N VAL A 87 -7.10 13.36 3.83
CA VAL A 87 -7.54 11.97 3.61
C VAL A 87 -6.90 11.39 2.36
N ALA A 88 -6.75 12.17 1.30
CA ALA A 88 -6.02 11.73 0.11
C ALA A 88 -4.56 11.46 0.45
N SER A 89 -3.89 12.31 1.24
CA SER A 89 -2.51 12.09 1.69
C SER A 89 -2.36 10.87 2.62
N ASP A 90 -3.35 10.60 3.46
CA ASP A 90 -3.36 9.43 4.36
C ASP A 90 -3.71 8.14 3.60
N ALA A 91 -4.58 8.22 2.58
CA ALA A 91 -4.97 7.13 1.70
C ALA A 91 -3.91 6.84 0.63
N ASP A 92 -3.13 7.83 0.24
CA ASP A 92 -1.88 7.71 -0.54
C ASP A 92 -0.74 7.14 0.31
N GLY A 93 -1.03 6.56 1.47
CA GLY A 93 -0.17 5.58 2.14
C GLY A 93 0.10 4.32 1.29
N ASP A 94 -0.09 4.39 -0.03
CA ASP A 94 0.31 3.36 -0.96
C ASP A 94 1.77 3.62 -1.36
N LEU A 95 2.55 2.56 -1.25
CA LEU A 95 3.98 2.59 -1.48
C LEU A 95 4.25 2.78 -2.96
N LYS A 96 4.75 3.94 -3.35
CA LYS A 96 5.19 4.21 -4.72
C LYS A 96 6.58 3.62 -4.92
N VAL A 97 6.71 2.79 -5.95
CA VAL A 97 7.90 2.02 -6.30
C VAL A 97 8.51 2.70 -7.52
N GLU A 98 9.40 3.67 -7.30
CA GLU A 98 10.08 4.37 -8.40
C GLU A 98 11.42 3.70 -8.70
N ARG A 99 11.71 3.44 -9.97
CA ARG A 99 13.03 2.93 -10.37
C ARG A 99 14.07 4.04 -10.27
N VAL A 100 14.88 4.02 -9.22
CA VAL A 100 15.95 4.99 -8.90
C VAL A 100 17.19 4.77 -9.77
N GLY A 101 17.35 3.59 -10.38
CA GLY A 101 18.50 3.34 -11.23
C GLY A 101 18.54 1.98 -11.91
N ALA A 102 19.50 1.88 -12.82
CA ALA A 102 19.99 0.65 -13.41
C ALA A 102 21.49 0.51 -13.09
N LYS A 103 22.05 -0.70 -13.24
CA LYS A 103 23.46 -0.95 -12.92
C LYS A 103 24.41 -0.04 -13.71
N PRO A 104 25.57 0.33 -13.13
CA PRO A 104 25.99 0.06 -11.75
C PRO A 104 25.29 0.99 -10.76
N LEU A 105 24.80 0.43 -9.66
CA LEU A 105 24.14 1.23 -8.63
C LEU A 105 25.20 1.98 -7.81
N ALA A 106 25.24 3.30 -7.92
CA ALA A 106 26.06 4.13 -7.04
C ALA A 106 25.45 4.12 -5.63
N GLN A 107 26.27 3.88 -4.61
CA GLN A 107 25.85 3.87 -3.20
C GLN A 107 25.26 5.24 -2.78
N ASP A 108 25.67 6.30 -3.47
CA ASP A 108 25.21 7.68 -3.26
C ASP A 108 23.72 7.88 -3.60
N LEU A 109 23.08 6.92 -4.29
CA LEU A 109 21.64 6.94 -4.58
C LEU A 109 20.77 6.43 -3.42
N LEU A 110 21.38 5.86 -2.37
CA LEU A 110 20.67 5.33 -1.21
C LEU A 110 20.62 6.37 -0.09
N ASP A 111 19.48 7.05 0.06
CA ASP A 111 19.28 8.01 1.14
C ASP A 111 19.15 7.30 2.51
N PRO A 112 19.98 7.65 3.50
CA PRO A 112 19.89 7.10 4.86
C PRO A 112 18.53 7.22 5.56
N ASN A 113 17.63 8.07 5.06
CA ASN A 113 16.31 8.31 5.65
C ASN A 113 15.19 7.45 5.03
N ASP A 114 15.48 6.60 4.04
CA ASP A 114 14.44 5.81 3.35
C ASP A 114 14.73 4.31 3.29
N CYS A 115 13.74 3.57 2.78
CA CYS A 115 13.89 2.16 2.45
C CYS A 115 13.92 1.99 0.93
N PHE A 116 14.69 1.01 0.46
CA PHE A 116 14.83 0.72 -0.96
C PHE A 116 14.71 -0.78 -1.23
N LEU A 117 14.06 -1.14 -2.33
CA LEU A 117 13.99 -2.52 -2.82
C LEU A 117 15.03 -2.72 -3.90
N LEU A 118 15.77 -3.83 -3.85
CA LEU A 118 16.80 -4.17 -4.82
C LEU A 118 16.57 -5.57 -5.40
N ASP A 119 16.26 -5.64 -6.69
CA ASP A 119 15.97 -6.88 -7.39
C ASP A 119 17.29 -7.58 -7.82
N GLY A 120 17.68 -8.61 -7.07
CA GLY A 120 18.85 -9.45 -7.36
C GLY A 120 18.58 -10.53 -8.41
N GLY A 121 17.38 -10.58 -9.02
CA GLY A 121 17.01 -11.63 -9.95
C GLY A 121 16.90 -12.99 -9.25
N VAL A 122 17.52 -14.02 -9.84
CA VAL A 122 17.59 -15.38 -9.28
C VAL A 122 18.26 -15.47 -7.90
N SER A 123 19.02 -14.44 -7.51
CA SER A 123 19.69 -14.40 -6.20
C SER A 123 18.77 -13.91 -5.05
N GLY A 124 17.57 -13.44 -5.36
CA GLY A 124 16.59 -12.97 -4.39
C GLY A 124 16.43 -11.44 -4.35
N LEU A 125 15.50 -10.98 -3.51
CA LEU A 125 15.16 -9.56 -3.35
C LEU A 125 15.79 -9.02 -2.07
N PHE A 126 16.48 -7.87 -2.16
CA PHE A 126 17.05 -7.20 -1.00
C PHE A 126 16.23 -5.97 -0.64
N ILE A 127 16.06 -5.71 0.66
CA ILE A 127 15.38 -4.52 1.18
C ILE A 127 16.40 -3.74 1.98
N TRP A 128 16.94 -2.68 1.40
CA TRP A 128 17.82 -1.78 2.11
C TRP A 128 17.00 -0.85 3.00
N VAL A 129 17.38 -0.71 4.27
CA VAL A 129 16.71 0.11 5.26
C VAL A 129 17.69 1.14 5.79
N GLY A 130 17.40 2.40 5.51
CA GLY A 130 18.17 3.53 6.01
C GLY A 130 18.11 3.65 7.54
N LYS A 131 19.20 4.14 8.13
CA LYS A 131 19.30 4.36 9.59
C LYS A 131 18.22 5.33 10.09
N GLY A 132 17.86 6.34 9.29
CA GLY A 132 16.84 7.35 9.57
C GLY A 132 15.42 7.00 9.14
N ALA A 133 15.22 5.87 8.43
CA ALA A 133 13.89 5.47 7.95
C ALA A 133 12.89 5.28 9.10
N SER A 134 11.66 5.76 8.92
CA SER A 134 10.63 5.71 9.94
C SER A 134 10.16 4.27 10.22
N PRO A 135 9.66 3.95 11.43
CA PRO A 135 9.13 2.62 11.74
C PRO A 135 8.00 2.16 10.80
N LYS A 136 7.21 3.12 10.29
CA LYS A 136 6.14 2.88 9.32
C LYS A 136 6.71 2.42 7.99
N GLU A 137 7.66 3.18 7.41
CA GLU A 137 8.31 2.85 6.14
C GLU A 137 9.04 1.51 6.18
N ARG A 138 9.70 1.19 7.31
CA ARG A 138 10.39 -0.10 7.49
C ARG A 138 9.43 -1.28 7.38
N LYS A 139 8.27 -1.18 8.04
CA LYS A 139 7.25 -2.23 8.03
C LYS A 139 6.63 -2.37 6.64
N GLU A 140 6.36 -1.24 6.01
CA GLU A 140 5.74 -1.17 4.69
C GLU A 140 6.69 -1.67 3.58
N ALA A 141 7.97 -1.32 3.62
CA ALA A 141 8.98 -1.82 2.68
C ALA A 141 9.09 -3.35 2.69
N MET A 142 9.03 -3.96 3.88
CA MET A 142 9.03 -5.43 4.04
C MET A 142 7.80 -6.08 3.41
N LEU A 143 6.61 -5.49 3.61
CA LEU A 143 5.36 -5.97 3.00
C LEU A 143 5.41 -5.83 1.48
N LEU A 144 5.93 -4.70 0.99
CA LEU A 144 6.07 -4.43 -0.43
C LEU A 144 7.01 -5.41 -1.11
N GLY A 145 8.13 -5.78 -0.46
CA GLY A 145 9.05 -6.75 -1.03
C GLY A 145 8.42 -8.14 -1.21
N GLN A 146 7.60 -8.60 -0.26
CA GLN A 146 6.86 -9.86 -0.41
C GLN A 146 5.85 -9.78 -1.57
N LYS A 147 5.11 -8.67 -1.67
CA LYS A 147 4.15 -8.42 -2.76
C LYS A 147 4.86 -8.34 -4.12
N TYR A 148 6.05 -7.76 -4.16
CA TYR A 148 6.87 -7.63 -5.37
C TYR A 148 7.32 -9.00 -5.91
N LEU A 149 7.70 -9.93 -5.03
CA LEU A 149 8.03 -11.31 -5.45
C LEU A 149 6.85 -12.01 -6.11
N GLN A 150 5.65 -11.91 -5.52
CA GLN A 150 4.43 -12.48 -6.07
C GLN A 150 4.09 -11.86 -7.43
N TYR A 151 4.19 -10.53 -7.55
CA TYR A 151 3.90 -9.80 -8.78
C TYR A 151 4.85 -10.19 -9.94
N ARG A 152 6.14 -10.38 -9.65
CA ARG A 152 7.15 -10.78 -10.64
C ARG A 152 7.13 -12.27 -10.95
N GLY A 153 6.29 -13.05 -10.28
CA GLY A 153 6.21 -14.50 -10.48
C GLY A 153 7.44 -15.26 -9.97
N TYR A 154 8.18 -14.70 -9.02
CA TYR A 154 9.30 -15.41 -8.41
C TYR A 154 8.81 -16.62 -7.62
N PRO A 155 9.54 -17.75 -7.66
CA PRO A 155 9.13 -18.95 -6.94
C PRO A 155 9.18 -18.73 -5.43
N ALA A 156 8.34 -19.45 -4.68
CA ALA A 156 8.16 -19.26 -3.23
C ALA A 156 9.43 -19.42 -2.38
N TRP A 157 10.48 -20.07 -2.92
CA TRP A 157 11.78 -20.19 -2.26
C TRP A 157 12.66 -18.94 -2.37
N SER A 158 12.24 -17.94 -3.16
CA SER A 158 12.96 -16.68 -3.34
C SER A 158 12.98 -15.90 -2.03
N LYS A 159 14.17 -15.65 -1.51
CA LYS A 159 14.35 -15.01 -0.20
C LYS A 159 14.25 -13.49 -0.32
N VAL A 160 13.56 -12.88 0.65
CA VAL A 160 13.60 -11.45 0.92
C VAL A 160 14.62 -11.20 2.03
N THR A 161 15.68 -10.45 1.75
CA THR A 161 16.74 -10.17 2.72
C THR A 161 16.78 -8.69 3.09
N ARG A 162 16.62 -8.38 4.37
CA ARG A 162 16.77 -7.02 4.88
C ARG A 162 18.25 -6.66 5.02
N VAL A 163 18.65 -5.51 4.50
CA VAL A 163 19.99 -4.92 4.58
C VAL A 163 19.90 -3.59 5.32
N ILE A 164 20.82 -3.33 6.24
CA ILE A 164 20.84 -2.09 7.03
C ILE A 164 21.86 -1.13 6.40
N GLY A 165 21.48 0.13 6.20
CA GLY A 165 22.37 1.15 5.66
C GLY A 165 23.66 1.31 6.47
N GLY A 166 24.80 1.19 5.80
CA GLY A 166 26.14 1.20 6.40
C GLY A 166 26.59 -0.12 7.03
N ALA A 167 25.79 -1.18 6.94
CA ALA A 167 26.15 -2.55 7.32
C ALA A 167 25.79 -3.54 6.19
N GLU A 168 26.15 -3.17 4.95
CA GLU A 168 25.81 -3.97 3.78
C GLU A 168 26.68 -5.23 3.68
N PRO A 169 26.08 -6.43 3.50
CA PRO A 169 26.85 -7.65 3.33
C PRO A 169 27.62 -7.63 1.99
N PRO A 170 28.74 -8.38 1.84
CA PRO A 170 29.54 -8.38 0.61
C PRO A 170 28.74 -8.68 -0.67
N MET A 171 27.69 -9.50 -0.56
CA MET A 171 26.78 -9.82 -1.67
C MET A 171 25.93 -8.65 -2.18
N PHE A 172 25.84 -7.54 -1.43
CA PHE A 172 25.06 -6.35 -1.79
C PHE A 172 25.73 -5.49 -2.87
N LYS A 173 27.08 -5.50 -2.93
CA LYS A 173 27.87 -4.50 -3.67
C LYS A 173 28.03 -4.74 -5.20
N PRO A 174 28.12 -5.98 -5.74
CA PRO A 174 28.48 -6.11 -7.16
C PRO A 174 27.29 -6.22 -8.14
N SER A 175 26.07 -6.55 -7.70
CA SER A 175 25.12 -7.21 -8.62
C SER A 175 23.63 -6.87 -8.48
N THR A 176 23.22 -5.86 -7.74
CA THR A 176 21.79 -5.54 -7.59
C THR A 176 21.28 -4.64 -8.74
N SER A 177 20.29 -5.13 -9.47
CA SER A 177 19.61 -4.37 -10.53
C SER A 177 18.32 -3.81 -9.94
N VAL A 178 17.99 -2.56 -10.26
CA VAL A 178 16.74 -1.90 -9.86
C VAL A 178 16.70 -1.58 -8.37
N THR A 179 17.02 -0.33 -8.05
CA THR A 179 16.67 0.27 -6.77
C THR A 179 15.29 0.86 -6.91
N CYS A 180 14.34 0.43 -6.07
CA CYS A 180 13.07 1.10 -5.92
C CYS A 180 13.13 1.99 -4.68
N THR A 181 12.99 3.31 -4.79
CA THR A 181 12.77 4.17 -3.62
C THR A 181 11.38 3.86 -3.08
N VAL A 182 11.27 3.81 -1.76
CA VAL A 182 9.99 4.06 -1.09
C VAL A 182 9.91 5.56 -0.86
N ARG A 183 9.47 6.33 -1.86
CA ARG A 183 9.16 7.77 -1.69
C ARG A 183 7.91 8.18 -2.44
N ASN A 184 7.26 9.16 -1.85
CA ASN A 184 5.95 9.69 -2.18
C ASN A 184 6.00 10.56 -3.46
N ALA A 185 6.01 9.95 -4.65
CA ALA A 185 5.77 10.63 -5.94
C ALA A 185 5.46 9.61 -7.06
N ALA A 186 4.73 10.07 -8.07
CA ALA A 186 4.05 9.29 -9.09
C ALA A 186 4.98 8.76 -10.20
N PHE A 187 4.48 7.73 -10.90
CA PHE A 187 4.69 7.41 -12.33
C PHE A 187 5.42 6.08 -12.63
N TRP A 188 4.73 5.20 -13.37
CA TRP A 188 5.31 4.08 -14.11
C TRP A 188 5.00 4.25 -15.60
N PRO A 189 5.96 4.62 -16.47
CA PRO A 189 5.82 4.34 -17.88
C PRO A 189 6.36 2.93 -18.14
N ARG A 190 5.50 2.09 -18.73
CA ARG A 190 5.94 0.87 -19.42
C ARG A 190 6.72 1.31 -20.68
N ALA A 191 7.87 0.68 -20.92
CA ALA A 191 8.31 0.36 -22.26
C ALA A 191 8.04 -1.13 -22.48
#